data_AF-W1YU30-F1
#
_entry.id   AF-W1YU30-F1
#
_cell.length_a   1.000
_cell.length_b   1.000
_cell.length_c   1.000
_cell.angle_alpha   90.00
_cell.angle_beta   90.00
_cell.angle_gamma   90.00
#
_symmetry.space_group_name_H-M   'P 1'
#
loop_
_entity.id
_entity.type
_entity.pdbx_description
1 polymer ?
#
loop_
_entity_poly.entity_id
_entity_poly.type
_entity_poly.pdbx_seq_one_letter_code
_entity_poly.pdbx_strand_id
1 'polypeptide(L)'
;DLLLFIGCRVTVVDDRPEYVVPEFFDERVTRKCLPLENFKNDLPLDEYNGFIIVTRAHEYDNVCLEQLRDYLPTYMGVMGSQKRIHYAFEVLREQGWT
;
A
#
# COMPACT_ATOMS: atom_id res chain seq x y z
N ASP A 1 -11.03 -6.39 -7.99
CA ASP A 1 -11.62 -6.76 -9.30
C ASP A 1 -10.98 -6.10 -10.50
N LEU A 2 -10.96 -4.76 -10.62
CA LEU A 2 -10.41 -4.09 -11.82
C LEU A 2 -8.95 -4.49 -12.11
N LEU A 3 -8.10 -4.56 -11.08
CA LEU A 3 -6.71 -5.00 -11.23
C LEU A 3 -6.60 -6.44 -11.74
N LEU A 4 -7.47 -7.35 -11.26
CA LEU A 4 -7.51 -8.73 -11.74
C LEU A 4 -7.99 -8.79 -13.20
N PHE A 5 -8.96 -7.94 -13.56
CA PHE A 5 -9.49 -7.86 -14.92
C PHE A 5 -8.43 -7.44 -15.94
N ILE A 6 -7.55 -6.50 -15.60
CA ILE A 6 -6.43 -6.08 -16.45
C ILE A 6 -5.20 -7.02 -16.37
N GLY A 7 -5.33 -8.16 -15.68
CA GLY A 7 -4.29 -9.20 -15.63
C GLY A 7 -3.23 -9.00 -14.55
N CYS A 8 -3.42 -8.11 -13.57
CA CYS A 8 -2.48 -7.95 -12.47
C CYS A 8 -2.62 -9.10 -11.45
N ARG A 9 -1.48 -9.56 -10.90
CA ARG A 9 -1.46 -10.34 -9.67
C ARG A 9 -1.62 -9.39 -8.47
N VAL A 10 -2.63 -9.63 -7.63
CA VAL A 10 -2.98 -8.72 -6.53
C VAL A 10 -2.62 -9.35 -5.18
N THR A 11 -1.92 -8.59 -4.35
CA THR A 11 -1.72 -8.89 -2.93
C THR A 11 -2.35 -7.78 -2.10
N VAL A 12 -3.18 -8.15 -1.11
CA VAL A 12 -3.75 -7.24 -0.12
C VAL A 12 -3.06 -7.49 1.21
N VAL A 13 -2.64 -6.40 1.85
CA VAL A 13 -1.94 -6.39 3.14
C VAL A 13 -2.72 -5.50 4.10
N ASP A 14 -3.03 -6.00 5.29
CA ASP A 14 -3.57 -5.23 6.41
C ASP A 14 -3.06 -5.86 7.72
N ASP A 15 -2.88 -5.06 8.77
CA ASP A 15 -2.46 -5.54 10.09
C ASP A 15 -3.61 -6.17 10.87
N ARG A 16 -4.84 -6.02 10.39
CA ARG A 16 -6.07 -6.48 11.05
C ARG A 16 -6.67 -7.70 10.34
N PRO A 17 -6.76 -8.86 11.02
CA PRO A 17 -7.18 -10.11 10.40
C PRO A 17 -8.60 -10.06 9.83
N GLU A 18 -9.49 -9.27 10.42
CA GLU A 18 -10.86 -9.09 9.97
C GLU A 18 -11.00 -8.40 8.61
N TYR A 19 -9.94 -7.75 8.11
CA TYR A 19 -9.92 -7.09 6.80
C TYR A 19 -9.22 -7.90 5.69
N VAL A 20 -8.63 -9.05 6.02
CA VAL A 20 -7.93 -9.95 5.07
C VAL A 20 -8.61 -11.31 4.95
N VAL A 21 -9.91 -11.36 5.22
CA VAL A 21 -10.72 -12.58 5.17
C VAL A 21 -11.10 -12.96 3.73
N PRO A 22 -11.26 -14.26 3.41
CA PRO A 22 -11.57 -14.70 2.05
C PRO A 22 -12.86 -14.13 1.46
N GLU A 23 -13.86 -13.84 2.30
CA GLU A 23 -15.19 -13.39 1.89
C GLU A 23 -15.19 -12.00 1.24
N PHE A 24 -14.15 -11.20 1.46
CA PHE A 24 -14.03 -9.84 0.92
C PHE A 24 -13.34 -9.79 -0.44
N PHE A 25 -12.68 -10.87 -0.87
CA PHE A 25 -11.83 -10.85 -2.05
C PHE A 25 -12.07 -12.06 -2.94
N ASP A 26 -11.90 -11.85 -4.24
CA ASP A 26 -11.78 -12.93 -5.21
C ASP A 26 -10.66 -13.92 -4.79
N GLU A 27 -10.87 -15.21 -5.07
CA GLU A 27 -9.94 -16.28 -4.69
C GLU A 27 -8.51 -16.11 -5.24
N ARG A 28 -8.34 -15.36 -6.33
CA ARG A 28 -7.05 -15.06 -6.96
C ARG A 28 -6.24 -14.02 -6.19
N VAL A 29 -6.86 -13.30 -5.25
CA VAL A 29 -6.18 -12.29 -4.42
C VAL A 29 -5.38 -12.98 -3.32
N THR A 30 -4.07 -12.71 -3.29
CA THR A 30 -3.24 -13.11 -2.15
C THR A 30 -3.52 -12.18 -0.98
N ARG A 31 -3.85 -12.73 0.18
CA ARG A 31 -4.18 -11.96 1.39
C ARG A 31 -3.09 -12.18 2.44
N LYS A 32 -2.58 -11.11 3.04
CA LYS A 32 -1.47 -11.16 3.99
C LYS A 32 -1.82 -10.31 5.22
N CYS A 33 -1.97 -10.96 6.37
CA CYS A 33 -2.08 -10.28 7.65
C CYS A 33 -0.66 -9.99 8.15
N LEU A 34 -0.16 -8.77 7.96
CA LEU A 34 1.21 -8.39 8.31
C LEU A 34 1.23 -7.01 8.96
N PRO A 35 2.13 -6.73 9.92
CA PRO A 35 2.32 -5.38 10.44
C PRO A 35 2.74 -4.43 9.31
N LEU A 36 2.18 -3.22 9.32
CA LEU A 36 2.47 -2.22 8.29
C LEU A 36 3.91 -1.68 8.41
N GLU A 37 4.52 -1.82 9.57
CA GLU A 37 5.88 -1.35 9.89
C GLU A 37 6.99 -2.21 9.28
N ASN A 38 6.69 -3.43 8.78
CA ASN A 38 7.72 -4.35 8.30
C ASN A 38 7.30 -5.28 7.14
N PHE A 39 6.12 -5.08 6.53
CA PHE A 39 5.62 -5.96 5.46
C PHE A 39 6.58 -6.16 4.29
N LYS A 40 7.48 -5.19 4.01
CA LYS A 40 8.43 -5.28 2.89
C LYS A 40 9.40 -6.45 3.02
N ASN A 41 9.64 -6.93 4.23
CA ASN A 41 10.52 -8.07 4.50
C ASN A 41 9.87 -9.41 4.13
N ASP A 42 8.54 -9.46 4.11
CA ASP A 42 7.75 -10.68 3.92
C ASP A 42 7.15 -10.78 2.51
N LEU A 43 7.31 -9.73 1.69
CA LEU A 43 6.75 -9.64 0.34
C LEU A 43 7.87 -9.51 -0.71
N PRO A 44 7.75 -10.22 -1.84
CA PRO A 44 8.70 -10.09 -2.94
C PRO A 44 8.40 -8.80 -3.73
N LEU A 45 8.84 -7.66 -3.19
CA LEU A 45 8.61 -6.35 -3.80
C LEU A 45 9.73 -5.98 -4.78
N ASP A 46 9.36 -5.40 -5.91
CA ASP A 46 10.25 -4.93 -6.98
C ASP A 46 9.65 -3.74 -7.76
N GLU A 47 10.43 -3.22 -8.72
CA GLU A 47 10.08 -2.09 -9.61
C GLU A 47 8.86 -2.34 -10.52
N TYR A 48 8.50 -3.60 -10.78
CA TYR A 48 7.33 -3.97 -11.56
C TYR A 48 6.05 -4.00 -10.73
N ASN A 49 6.12 -3.73 -9.43
CA ASN A 49 4.94 -3.58 -8.61
C ASN A 49 4.30 -2.20 -8.76
N GLY A 50 2.98 -2.18 -8.57
CA GLY A 50 2.21 -0.97 -8.32
C GLY A 50 1.66 -1.00 -6.89
N PHE A 51 1.83 0.10 -6.17
CA PHE A 51 1.38 0.25 -4.78
C PHE A 51 0.14 1.13 -4.71
N ILE A 52 -0.89 0.62 -4.03
CA ILE A 52 -2.12 1.37 -3.72
C ILE A 52 -2.27 1.36 -2.20
N ILE A 53 -2.08 2.53 -1.59
CA ILE A 53 -2.11 2.72 -0.14
C ILE A 53 -3.49 3.23 0.23
N VAL A 54 -4.25 2.39 0.93
CA VAL A 54 -5.60 2.70 1.41
C VAL A 54 -5.68 2.33 2.89
N THR A 55 -5.31 3.25 3.77
CA THR A 55 -5.28 2.98 5.20
C THR A 55 -6.37 3.74 5.97
N ARG A 56 -6.55 3.36 7.23
CA ARG A 56 -7.53 3.96 8.15
C ARG A 56 -7.14 5.36 8.65
N ALA A 57 -5.86 5.73 8.60
CA ALA A 57 -5.39 7.03 9.06
C ALA A 57 -4.05 7.43 8.43
N HIS A 58 -3.82 8.73 8.30
CA HIS A 58 -2.62 9.30 7.67
C HIS A 58 -1.29 8.81 8.27
N GLU A 59 -1.29 8.47 9.56
CA GLU A 59 -0.12 7.89 10.24
C GLU A 59 0.32 6.57 9.60
N TYR A 60 -0.63 5.71 9.22
CA TYR A 60 -0.34 4.44 8.56
C TYR A 60 0.02 4.62 7.09
N ASP A 61 -0.51 5.65 6.42
CA ASP A 61 -0.09 6.00 5.07
C ASP A 61 1.43 6.29 5.05
N ASN A 62 1.91 7.09 6.01
CA ASN A 62 3.33 7.42 6.15
C ASN A 62 4.19 6.19 6.49
N VAL A 63 3.72 5.31 7.37
CA VAL A 63 4.41 4.05 7.68
C VAL A 63 4.60 3.21 6.41
N CYS A 64 3.54 3.06 5.61
CA CYS A 64 3.62 2.32 4.34
C CYS A 64 4.57 3.00 3.34
N LEU A 65 4.51 4.32 3.21
CA LEU A 65 5.41 5.06 2.32
C LEU A 65 6.87 4.87 2.71
N GLU A 66 7.21 4.96 3.99
CA GLU A 66 8.59 4.75 4.46
C GLU A 66 9.10 3.34 4.17
N GLN A 67 8.25 2.31 4.27
CA GLN A 67 8.62 0.95 3.85
C GLN A 67 8.94 0.87 2.35
N LEU A 68 8.25 1.65 1.53
CA LEU A 68 8.33 1.61 0.07
C LEU A 68 9.32 2.62 -0.52
N ARG A 69 10.00 3.41 0.31
CA ARG A 69 10.87 4.53 -0.08
C ARG A 69 11.97 4.16 -1.07
N ASP A 70 12.52 2.96 -0.94
CA ASP A 70 13.66 2.50 -1.75
C ASP A 70 13.23 1.91 -3.11
N TYR A 71 11.93 1.87 -3.39
CA TYR A 71 11.38 1.32 -4.63
C TYR A 71 11.02 2.43 -5.62
N LEU A 72 11.28 2.17 -6.90
CA LEU A 72 10.78 2.94 -8.02
C LEU A 72 9.67 2.15 -8.72
N PRO A 73 8.45 2.11 -8.14
CA PRO A 73 7.38 1.28 -8.68
C PRO A 73 6.82 1.85 -9.99
N THR A 74 6.15 0.99 -10.74
CA THR A 74 5.38 1.39 -11.92
C THR A 74 4.23 2.34 -11.57
N TYR A 75 3.71 2.23 -10.35
CA TYR A 75 2.66 3.11 -9.84
C TYR A 75 2.74 3.22 -8.32
N MET A 76 2.53 4.41 -7.76
CA MET A 76 2.30 4.62 -6.33
C MET A 76 1.14 5.59 -6.15
N GLY A 77 0.10 5.16 -5.45
CA GLY A 77 -1.07 5.98 -5.15
C GLY A 77 -1.49 5.87 -3.70
N VAL A 78 -1.76 7.00 -3.06
CA VAL A 78 -2.35 7.07 -1.72
C VAL A 78 -3.78 7.56 -1.84
N MET A 79 -4.74 6.79 -1.33
CA MET A 79 -6.14 7.22 -1.29
C MET A 79 -6.33 8.22 -0.16
N GLY A 80 -7.10 9.28 -0.36
CA GLY A 80 -7.40 10.26 0.68
C GLY A 80 -8.09 11.51 0.15
N SER A 81 -8.59 12.36 1.05
CA SER A 81 -9.10 13.67 0.65
C SER A 81 -7.96 14.55 0.14
N GLN A 82 -8.27 15.49 -0.75
CA GLN A 82 -7.30 16.47 -1.29
C GLN A 82 -6.45 17.12 -0.18
N LYS A 83 -7.09 17.56 0.90
CA LYS A 83 -6.41 18.17 2.06
C LYS A 83 -5.46 17.18 2.76
N ARG A 84 -5.87 15.92 2.92
CA ARG A 84 -5.05 14.88 3.56
C ARG A 84 -3.82 14.56 2.72
N ILE A 85 -4.01 14.41 1.41
CA ILE A 85 -2.94 14.14 0.47
C ILE A 85 -1.94 15.29 0.43
N HIS A 86 -2.42 16.54 0.40
CA HIS A 86 -1.54 17.72 0.45
C HIS A 86 -0.67 17.75 1.72
N TYR A 87 -1.27 17.49 2.89
CA TYR A 87 -0.52 17.42 4.15
C TYR A 87 0.53 16.30 4.14
N ALA A 88 0.19 15.11 3.63
CA ALA A 88 1.13 14.01 3.49
C ALA A 88 2.32 14.39 2.60
N PHE A 89 2.08 15.05 1.47
CA PHE A 89 3.15 15.53 0.59
C PHE A 89 4.09 16.53 1.26
N GLU A 90 3.57 17.49 2.04
CA GLU A 90 4.41 18.44 2.77
C GLU A 90 5.31 17.72 3.79
N VAL A 91 4.76 16.76 4.55
CA VAL A 91 5.54 15.96 5.50
C VAL A 91 6.63 15.15 4.79
N LEU A 92 6.32 14.50 3.66
CA LEU A 92 7.31 13.74 2.89
C LEU A 92 8.43 14.65 2.37
N ARG A 93 8.10 15.86 1.90
CA ARG A 93 9.09 16.84 1.46
C ARG A 93 9.98 17.30 2.61
N GLU A 94 9.42 17.54 3.81
CA GLU A 94 10.21 17.85 5.01
C GLU A 94 11.15 16.70 5.41
N GLN A 95 10.78 15.47 5.12
CA GLN A 95 11.59 14.26 5.32
C GLN A 95 12.60 13.99 4.18
N GLY A 96 12.74 14.91 3.23
CA GLY A 96 13.72 14.85 2.14
C GLY A 96 13.34 13.92 1.00
N TRP A 97 12.05 13.62 0.81
CA TRP A 97 11.57 12.98 -0.42
C TRP A 97 11.59 14.02 -1.56
N THR A 98 12.22 13.66 -2.69
CA THR A 98 12.44 14.53 -3.86
C THR A 98 11.96 13.88 -5.14
#